data_AF-A0A8H7H017-F1
#
_entry.id   AF-A0A8H7H017-F1
#
_cell.length_a   1.000
_cell.length_b   1.000
_cell.length_c   1.000
_cell.angle_alpha   90.00
_cell.angle_beta   90.00
_cell.angle_gamma   90.00
#
_symmetry.space_group_name_H-M   'P 1'
#
loop_
_entity.id
_entity.type
_entity.pdbx_description
1 polymer ?
#
loop_
_entity_poly.entity_id
_entity_poly.type
_entity_poly.pdbx_seq_one_letter_code
_entity_poly.pdbx_strand_id
1 'polypeptide(L)'
;MLDEAPETLILSAIEGFETQPTWQLANRVNELWLEEENRLETEVSALENDLRAELAEIDVLKRPTNAVFELLHLQNDAIALILRRNAENPEKNDVFSVINEQKALLDKKKILLAKQLSELESRIAQMRTTEMELTQRESELAEQKLAALQTNTSSNMDLTTMKIMLFKKFGIHIEEGEEGKNDKIVIFNEKRSGAKTLEVDPKFLDYFISNYIWEHVGNNEDA
;
A
#
# COMPACT_ATOMS: atom_id res chain seq x y z
N MET A 1 -116.79 -16.56 19.67
CA MET A 1 -116.30 -15.35 18.99
C MET A 1 -116.24 -14.24 20.03
N LEU A 2 -115.21 -13.39 19.97
CA LEU A 2 -114.76 -12.49 21.03
C LEU A 2 -115.90 -11.66 21.65
N ASP A 3 -116.07 -11.75 22.98
CA ASP A 3 -117.11 -11.03 23.74
C ASP A 3 -116.54 -9.86 24.57
N GLU A 4 -115.25 -9.54 24.40
CA GLU A 4 -114.64 -8.35 24.98
C GLU A 4 -114.42 -7.29 23.91
N ALA A 5 -114.85 -6.07 24.20
CA ALA A 5 -114.63 -4.93 23.32
C ALA A 5 -113.13 -4.79 23.04
N PRO A 6 -112.71 -4.46 21.80
CA PRO A 6 -111.29 -4.34 21.46
C PRO A 6 -110.54 -3.35 22.36
N GLU A 7 -111.25 -2.36 22.91
CA GLU A 7 -110.74 -1.40 23.88
C GLU A 7 -110.32 -2.04 25.21
N THR A 8 -111.05 -3.05 25.71
CA THR A 8 -110.70 -3.74 26.96
C THR A 8 -109.51 -4.69 26.78
N LEU A 9 -109.34 -5.26 25.58
CA LEU A 9 -108.14 -6.04 25.22
C LEU A 9 -106.90 -5.15 25.08
N ILE A 10 -107.05 -3.95 24.50
CA ILE A 10 -105.95 -2.99 24.39
C ILE A 10 -105.55 -2.48 25.78
N LEU A 11 -106.54 -2.15 26.63
CA LEU A 11 -106.26 -1.68 27.99
C LEU A 11 -105.64 -2.77 28.87
N SER A 12 -106.12 -4.01 28.80
CA SER A 12 -105.50 -5.13 29.54
C SER A 12 -104.12 -5.50 29.02
N ALA A 13 -103.86 -5.37 27.70
CA ALA A 13 -102.53 -5.53 27.14
C ALA A 13 -101.57 -4.40 27.57
N ILE A 14 -102.06 -3.17 27.74
CA ILE A 14 -101.27 -2.04 28.25
C ILE A 14 -101.00 -2.19 29.75
N GLU A 15 -101.98 -2.59 30.55
CA GLU A 15 -101.81 -2.84 32.00
C GLU A 15 -100.93 -4.06 32.27
N GLY A 16 -101.00 -5.10 31.44
CA GLY A 16 -100.12 -6.27 31.50
C GLY A 16 -98.70 -6.02 30.97
N PHE A 17 -98.43 -4.84 30.38
CA PHE A 17 -97.11 -4.49 29.88
C PHE A 17 -96.23 -3.93 31.01
N GLU A 18 -95.53 -4.82 31.70
CA GLU A 18 -94.62 -4.45 32.79
C GLU A 18 -93.32 -3.83 32.26
N THR A 19 -93.21 -2.51 32.29
CA THR A 19 -92.02 -1.74 31.88
C THR A 19 -90.94 -1.63 32.97
N GLN A 20 -91.30 -1.95 34.22
CA GLN A 20 -90.39 -1.91 35.36
C GLN A 20 -89.20 -2.89 35.25
N PRO A 21 -89.42 -4.20 34.95
CA PRO A 21 -88.31 -5.15 34.82
C PRO A 21 -87.39 -4.81 33.65
N THR A 22 -87.90 -4.26 32.55
CA THR A 22 -87.06 -3.86 31.40
C THR A 22 -86.19 -2.64 31.72
N TRP A 23 -86.70 -1.68 32.49
CA TRP A 23 -85.90 -0.57 33.01
C TRP A 23 -84.80 -1.04 33.97
N GLN A 24 -85.10 -2.00 34.84
CA GLN A 24 -84.12 -2.60 35.74
C GLN A 24 -83.02 -3.36 34.97
N LEU A 25 -83.39 -4.09 33.92
CA LEU A 25 -82.42 -4.75 33.03
C LEU A 25 -81.54 -3.73 32.30
N ALA A 26 -82.12 -2.64 31.79
CA ALA A 26 -81.36 -1.58 31.13
C ALA A 26 -80.35 -0.92 32.07
N ASN A 27 -80.74 -0.65 33.33
CA ASN A 27 -79.82 -0.13 34.34
C ASN A 27 -78.70 -1.11 34.67
N ARG A 28 -79.02 -2.39 34.84
CA ARG A 28 -78.02 -3.42 35.11
C ARG A 28 -77.03 -3.56 33.96
N VAL A 29 -77.51 -3.50 32.72
CA VAL A 29 -76.63 -3.48 31.54
C VAL A 29 -75.75 -2.24 31.55
N ASN A 30 -76.29 -1.07 31.90
CA ASN A 30 -75.51 0.17 32.00
C ASN A 30 -74.44 0.10 33.10
N GLU A 31 -74.76 -0.49 34.25
CA GLU A 31 -73.80 -0.74 35.33
C GLU A 31 -72.67 -1.68 34.87
N LEU A 32 -73.01 -2.78 34.19
CA LEU A 32 -72.01 -3.71 33.63
C LEU A 32 -71.12 -3.04 32.58
N TRP A 33 -71.69 -2.17 31.73
CA TRP A 33 -70.90 -1.39 30.77
C TRP A 33 -69.92 -0.46 31.48
N LEU A 34 -70.36 0.23 32.53
CA LEU A 34 -69.52 1.11 33.31
C LEU A 34 -68.42 0.34 34.06
N GLU A 35 -68.72 -0.85 34.59
CA GLU A 35 -67.73 -1.74 35.19
C GLU A 35 -66.68 -2.20 34.15
N GLU A 36 -67.12 -2.58 32.96
CA GLU A 36 -66.24 -2.99 31.86
C GLU A 36 -65.37 -1.83 31.36
N GLU A 37 -65.95 -0.64 31.22
CA GLU A 37 -65.23 0.58 30.82
C GLU A 37 -64.15 0.93 31.84
N ASN A 38 -64.48 0.93 33.13
CA ASN A 38 -63.50 1.14 34.20
C ASN A 38 -62.41 0.06 34.18
N ARG A 39 -62.77 -1.22 33.95
CA ARG A 39 -61.78 -2.30 33.86
C ARG A 39 -60.81 -2.05 32.71
N LEU A 40 -61.32 -1.73 31.52
CA LEU A 40 -60.50 -1.44 30.35
C LEU A 40 -59.62 -0.20 30.58
N GLU A 41 -60.13 0.84 31.21
CA GLU A 41 -59.35 2.03 31.54
C GLU A 41 -58.20 1.73 32.52
N THR A 42 -58.45 0.87 33.52
CA THR A 42 -57.39 0.41 34.43
C THR A 42 -56.34 -0.46 33.72
N GLU A 43 -56.75 -1.29 32.76
CA GLU A 43 -55.83 -2.13 32.00
C GLU A 43 -54.98 -1.31 31.02
N VAL A 44 -55.60 -0.36 30.31
CA VAL A 44 -54.89 0.57 29.42
C VAL A 44 -53.90 1.42 30.21
N SER A 45 -54.29 1.98 31.35
CA SER A 45 -53.37 2.78 32.18
C SER A 45 -52.23 1.95 32.76
N ALA A 46 -52.46 0.68 33.09
CA ALA A 46 -51.40 -0.24 33.48
C ALA A 46 -50.41 -0.49 32.32
N LEU A 47 -50.92 -0.82 31.13
CA LEU A 47 -50.10 -1.03 29.93
C LEU A 47 -49.32 0.23 29.51
N GLU A 48 -49.91 1.42 29.64
CA GLU A 48 -49.22 2.69 29.39
C GLU A 48 -48.08 2.94 30.38
N ASN A 49 -48.26 2.57 31.64
CA ASN A 49 -47.21 2.67 32.65
C ASN A 49 -46.08 1.68 32.40
N ASP A 50 -46.41 0.43 32.03
CA ASP A 50 -45.42 -0.58 31.65
C ASP A 50 -44.63 -0.12 30.42
N LEU A 51 -45.29 0.41 29.39
CA LEU A 51 -44.64 0.96 28.21
C LEU A 51 -43.70 2.12 28.56
N ARG A 52 -44.11 3.02 29.48
CA ARG A 52 -43.25 4.11 29.96
C ARG A 52 -42.04 3.58 30.72
N ALA A 53 -42.19 2.54 31.52
CA ALA A 53 -41.09 1.94 32.26
C ALA A 53 -40.06 1.31 31.31
N GLU A 54 -40.52 0.52 30.34
CA GLU A 54 -39.68 -0.09 29.31
C GLU A 54 -38.96 0.96 28.44
N LEU A 55 -39.66 2.04 28.04
CA LEU A 55 -39.04 3.14 27.31
C LEU A 55 -37.96 3.85 28.15
N ALA A 56 -38.20 4.05 29.45
CA ALA A 56 -37.20 4.64 30.34
C ALA A 56 -35.97 3.74 30.50
N GLU A 57 -36.14 2.42 30.54
CA GLU A 57 -35.02 1.47 30.58
C GLU A 57 -34.20 1.52 29.28
N ILE A 58 -34.87 1.53 28.12
CA ILE A 58 -34.22 1.66 26.81
C ILE A 58 -33.44 2.98 26.73
N ASP A 59 -33.99 4.09 27.23
CA ASP A 59 -33.31 5.39 27.24
C ASP A 59 -32.06 5.39 28.12
N VAL A 60 -32.03 4.62 29.21
CA VAL A 60 -30.81 4.44 30.01
C VAL A 60 -29.77 3.63 29.23
N LEU A 61 -30.18 2.54 28.58
CA LEU A 61 -29.30 1.68 27.77
C LEU A 61 -28.73 2.39 26.54
N LYS A 62 -29.48 3.34 25.97
CA LYS A 62 -29.05 4.17 24.85
C LYS A 62 -27.97 5.19 25.22
N ARG A 63 -27.72 5.45 26.50
CA ARG A 63 -26.68 6.41 26.91
C ARG A 63 -25.29 5.83 26.68
N PRO A 64 -24.41 6.58 26.00
CA PRO A 64 -23.06 6.09 25.74
C PRO A 64 -22.28 6.00 27.06
N THR A 65 -21.86 4.77 27.38
CA THR A 65 -21.09 4.45 28.59
C THR A 65 -19.59 4.54 28.31
N ASN A 66 -18.77 4.81 29.33
CA ASN A 66 -17.31 4.86 29.22
C ASN A 66 -16.70 3.62 28.56
N ALA A 67 -17.23 2.43 28.83
CA ALA A 67 -16.79 1.19 28.19
C ALA A 67 -16.92 1.22 26.66
N VAL A 68 -17.95 1.88 26.12
CA VAL A 68 -18.14 2.02 24.67
C VAL A 68 -17.10 2.97 24.09
N PHE A 69 -16.79 4.06 24.80
CA PHE A 69 -15.76 5.00 24.37
C PHE A 69 -14.36 4.37 24.36
N GLU A 70 -14.06 3.53 25.35
CA GLU A 70 -12.82 2.75 25.41
C GLU A 70 -12.73 1.76 24.25
N LEU A 71 -13.79 1.00 23.98
CA LEU A 71 -13.83 0.04 22.87
C LEU A 71 -13.65 0.73 21.51
N LEU A 72 -14.20 1.93 21.35
CA LEU A 72 -14.09 2.74 20.12
C LEU A 72 -12.75 3.49 20.01
N HIS A 73 -11.88 3.39 21.02
CA HIS A 73 -10.57 4.07 21.06
C HIS A 73 -10.68 5.58 20.80
N LEU A 74 -11.75 6.18 21.32
CA LEU A 74 -12.02 7.59 21.18
C LEU A 74 -11.04 8.40 22.04
N GLN A 75 -10.46 9.45 21.47
CA GLN A 75 -9.62 10.38 22.22
C GLN A 75 -10.47 11.17 23.23
N ASN A 76 -9.88 11.57 24.36
CA ASN A 76 -10.55 12.31 25.42
C ASN A 76 -11.28 13.57 24.92
N ASP A 77 -10.73 14.25 23.91
CA ASP A 77 -11.36 15.44 23.31
C ASP A 77 -12.64 15.11 22.53
N ALA A 78 -12.66 13.98 21.82
CA ALA A 78 -13.84 13.50 21.11
C ALA A 78 -14.92 13.03 22.09
N ILE A 79 -14.52 12.39 23.19
CA ILE A 79 -15.43 12.01 24.28
C ILE A 79 -16.06 13.26 24.89
N ALA A 80 -15.28 14.30 25.16
CA ALA A 80 -15.78 15.57 25.71
C ALA A 80 -16.80 16.24 24.77
N LEU A 81 -16.58 16.20 23.46
CA LEU A 81 -17.54 16.70 22.47
C LEU A 81 -18.83 15.88 22.43
N ILE A 82 -18.74 14.56 22.50
CA ILE A 82 -19.92 13.67 22.53
C ILE A 82 -20.73 13.89 23.82
N LEU A 83 -20.06 14.05 24.97
CA LEU A 83 -20.71 14.34 26.25
C LEU A 83 -21.34 15.73 26.27
N ARG A 84 -20.69 16.74 25.69
CA ARG A 84 -21.25 18.10 25.55
C ARG A 84 -22.46 18.11 24.63
N ARG A 85 -22.40 17.38 23.51
CA ARG A 85 -23.54 17.18 22.61
C ARG A 85 -24.69 16.44 23.30
N ASN A 86 -24.38 15.53 24.24
CA ASN A 86 -25.37 14.86 25.08
C ASN A 86 -26.17 15.83 25.92
N ALA A 87 -25.51 16.86 26.46
CA ALA A 87 -26.18 17.89 27.24
C ALA A 87 -27.06 18.81 26.37
N GLU A 88 -26.75 18.98 25.09
CA GLU A 88 -27.48 19.85 24.16
C GLU A 88 -28.63 19.15 23.41
N ASN A 89 -28.57 17.82 23.20
CA ASN A 89 -29.63 17.05 22.54
C ASN A 89 -29.68 15.59 23.06
N PRO A 90 -30.54 15.29 24.05
CA PRO A 90 -30.64 13.94 24.62
C PRO A 90 -31.27 12.92 23.66
N GLU A 91 -32.20 13.34 22.79
CA GLU A 91 -32.92 12.41 21.89
C GLU A 91 -32.11 11.90 20.69
N LYS A 92 -31.00 12.58 20.34
CA LYS A 92 -30.17 12.22 19.17
C LYS A 92 -28.84 11.56 19.55
N ASN A 93 -28.58 11.38 20.83
CA ASN A 93 -27.30 10.92 21.32
C ASN A 93 -27.31 9.47 21.80
N ASP A 94 -27.89 8.60 20.97
CA ASP A 94 -27.85 7.15 21.15
C ASP A 94 -26.42 6.63 20.96
N VAL A 95 -26.03 5.60 21.71
CA VAL A 95 -24.76 4.87 21.52
C VAL A 95 -24.50 4.53 20.04
N PHE A 96 -25.56 4.19 19.31
CA PHE A 96 -25.51 3.86 17.89
C PHE A 96 -25.07 5.03 17.00
N SER A 97 -25.41 6.27 17.35
CA SER A 97 -24.99 7.44 16.57
C SER A 97 -23.48 7.66 16.69
N VAL A 98 -22.94 7.51 17.91
CA VAL A 98 -21.49 7.56 18.18
C VAL A 98 -20.75 6.45 17.44
N ILE A 99 -21.25 5.22 17.52
CA ILE A 99 -20.66 4.08 16.80
C ILE A 99 -20.70 4.33 15.29
N ASN A 100 -21.83 4.81 14.75
CA ASN A 100 -21.97 5.06 13.32
C ASN A 100 -21.04 6.18 12.83
N GLU A 101 -20.88 7.25 13.61
CA GLU A 101 -19.93 8.32 13.31
C GLU A 101 -18.49 7.80 13.31
N GLN A 102 -18.09 7.02 14.32
CA GLN A 102 -16.77 6.40 14.35
C GLN A 102 -16.53 5.44 13.20
N LYS A 103 -17.54 4.64 12.85
CA LYS A 103 -17.49 3.76 11.68
C LYS A 103 -17.26 4.57 10.39
N ALA A 104 -18.01 5.66 10.20
CA ALA A 104 -17.85 6.52 9.03
C ALA A 104 -16.46 7.18 8.97
N LEU A 105 -15.91 7.61 10.11
CA LEU A 105 -14.54 8.15 10.18
C LEU A 105 -13.50 7.08 9.83
N LEU A 106 -13.65 5.87 10.34
CA LEU A 106 -12.76 4.76 10.04
C LEU A 106 -12.83 4.36 8.56
N ASP A 107 -14.02 4.34 7.97
CA ASP A 107 -14.20 4.04 6.55
C ASP A 107 -13.54 5.11 5.66
N LYS A 108 -13.65 6.40 6.02
CA LYS A 108 -12.88 7.46 5.35
C LYS A 108 -11.38 7.23 5.45
N LYS A 109 -10.85 6.86 6.63
CA LYS A 109 -9.43 6.55 6.81
C LYS A 109 -9.00 5.33 5.98
N LYS A 110 -9.82 4.28 5.91
CA LYS A 110 -9.55 3.10 5.06
C LYS A 110 -9.47 3.48 3.59
N ILE A 111 -10.39 4.32 3.10
CA ILE A 111 -10.37 4.79 1.71
C ILE A 111 -9.12 5.62 1.43
N LEU A 112 -8.74 6.52 2.36
CA LEU A 112 -7.52 7.31 2.21
C LEU A 112 -6.26 6.44 2.20
N LEU A 113 -6.17 5.46 3.10
CA LEU A 113 -5.05 4.51 3.14
C LEU A 113 -5.00 3.64 1.88
N ALA A 114 -6.13 3.15 1.40
CA ALA A 114 -6.20 2.38 0.15
C ALA A 114 -5.74 3.22 -1.06
N LYS A 115 -6.12 4.50 -1.10
CA LYS A 115 -5.64 5.44 -2.12
C LYS A 115 -4.12 5.63 -2.04
N GLN A 116 -3.59 5.88 -0.84
CA GLN A 116 -2.15 6.05 -0.63
C GLN A 116 -1.37 4.77 -1.01
N LEU A 117 -1.91 3.60 -0.66
CA LEU A 117 -1.33 2.31 -1.03
C LEU A 117 -1.29 2.14 -2.55
N SER A 118 -2.40 2.42 -3.24
CA SER A 118 -2.47 2.34 -4.70
C SER A 118 -1.50 3.31 -5.39
N GLU A 119 -1.33 4.51 -4.84
CA GLU A 119 -0.35 5.48 -5.33
C GLU A 119 1.09 5.00 -5.12
N LEU A 120 1.39 4.39 -3.97
CA LEU A 120 2.70 3.80 -3.70
C LEU A 120 2.97 2.59 -4.61
N GLU A 121 1.99 1.72 -4.84
CA GLU A 121 2.11 0.57 -5.75
C GLU A 121 2.38 1.03 -7.19
N SER A 122 1.67 2.07 -7.65
CA SER A 122 1.91 2.69 -8.95
C SER A 122 3.32 3.27 -9.05
N ARG A 123 3.78 3.97 -8.01
CA ARG A 123 5.14 4.53 -7.95
C ARG A 123 6.20 3.42 -7.94
N ILE A 124 5.98 2.33 -7.23
CA ILE A 124 6.87 1.16 -7.23
C ILE A 124 6.92 0.53 -8.63
N ALA A 125 5.78 0.38 -9.30
CA ALA A 125 5.73 -0.13 -10.67
C ALA A 125 6.52 0.77 -11.63
N GLN A 126 6.34 2.09 -11.54
CA GLN A 126 7.10 3.07 -12.33
C GLN A 126 8.60 2.99 -12.03
N MET A 127 8.99 2.87 -10.75
CA MET A 127 10.41 2.72 -10.39
C MET A 127 11.01 1.46 -10.99
N ARG A 128 10.29 0.33 -10.96
CA ARG A 128 10.73 -0.92 -11.58
C ARG A 128 10.89 -0.82 -13.09
N THR A 129 9.99 -0.11 -13.79
CA THR A 129 10.17 0.12 -15.24
C THR A 129 11.39 0.98 -15.51
N THR A 130 11.61 2.04 -14.72
CA THR A 130 12.82 2.87 -14.88
C THR A 130 14.10 2.12 -14.57
N GLU A 131 14.10 1.25 -13.56
CA GLU A 131 15.24 0.39 -13.23
C GLU A 131 15.54 -0.55 -14.40
N MET A 132 14.52 -1.21 -14.96
CA MET A 132 14.67 -2.07 -16.13
C MET A 132 15.24 -1.30 -17.33
N GLU A 133 14.73 -0.11 -17.64
CA GLU A 133 15.26 0.72 -18.73
C GLU A 133 16.72 1.15 -18.50
N LEU A 134 17.09 1.47 -17.25
CA LEU A 134 18.46 1.85 -16.91
C LEU A 134 19.40 0.65 -17.02
N THR A 135 19.03 -0.52 -16.51
CA THR A 135 19.84 -1.74 -16.65
C THR A 135 20.04 -2.13 -18.11
N GLN A 136 19.01 -1.96 -18.96
CA GLN A 136 19.13 -2.18 -20.39
C GLN A 136 20.13 -1.18 -21.02
N ARG A 137 20.00 0.11 -20.71
CA ARG A 137 20.95 1.13 -21.19
C ARG A 137 22.38 0.88 -20.71
N GLU A 138 22.56 0.42 -19.47
CA GLU A 138 23.88 0.05 -18.95
C GLU A 138 24.49 -1.12 -19.74
N SER A 139 23.69 -2.13 -20.08
CA SER A 139 24.13 -3.23 -20.94
C SER A 139 24.53 -2.74 -22.34
N GLU A 140 23.69 -1.92 -22.97
CA GLU A 140 23.98 -1.33 -24.29
C GLU A 140 25.27 -0.49 -24.28
N LEU A 141 25.47 0.32 -23.23
CA LEU A 141 26.70 1.11 -23.06
C LEU A 141 27.93 0.24 -22.78
N ALA A 142 27.79 -0.85 -22.03
CA ALA A 142 28.87 -1.80 -21.79
C ALA A 142 29.33 -2.48 -23.09
N GLU A 143 28.39 -2.89 -23.94
CA GLU A 143 28.68 -3.44 -25.28
C GLU A 143 29.38 -2.41 -26.17
N GLN A 144 28.86 -1.16 -26.21
CA GLN A 144 29.48 -0.07 -26.96
C GLN A 144 30.91 0.23 -26.48
N LYS A 145 31.15 0.22 -25.16
CA LYS A 145 32.48 0.42 -24.60
C LYS A 145 33.44 -0.69 -25.01
N LEU A 146 33.00 -1.95 -25.02
CA LEU A 146 33.81 -3.08 -25.45
C LEU A 146 34.16 -2.96 -26.94
N ALA A 147 33.19 -2.62 -27.79
CA ALA A 147 33.42 -2.37 -29.21
C ALA A 147 34.38 -1.18 -29.45
N ALA A 148 34.26 -0.11 -28.67
CA ALA A 148 35.16 1.05 -28.73
C ALA A 148 36.59 0.69 -28.28
N LEU A 149 36.76 -0.15 -27.26
CA LEU A 149 38.08 -0.61 -26.82
C LEU A 149 38.75 -1.49 -27.87
N GLN A 150 38.00 -2.41 -28.49
CA GLN A 150 38.53 -3.27 -29.56
C GLN A 150 38.97 -2.45 -30.77
N THR A 151 38.14 -1.51 -31.22
CA THR A 151 38.47 -0.62 -32.33
C THR A 151 39.68 0.26 -32.01
N ASN A 152 39.71 0.91 -30.84
CA ASN A 152 40.85 1.76 -30.43
C ASN A 152 42.15 0.98 -30.25
N THR A 153 42.13 -0.25 -29.72
CA THR A 153 43.36 -1.04 -29.56
C THR A 153 43.94 -1.46 -30.92
N SER A 154 43.08 -1.64 -31.93
CA SER A 154 43.50 -1.97 -33.30
C SER A 154 43.93 -0.75 -34.13
N SER A 155 43.38 0.43 -33.86
CA SER A 155 43.63 1.65 -34.65
C SER A 155 44.60 2.65 -34.01
N ASN A 156 44.72 2.67 -32.68
CA ASN A 156 45.62 3.54 -31.91
C ASN A 156 46.81 2.76 -31.33
N MET A 157 47.48 1.95 -32.15
CA MET A 157 48.80 1.45 -31.78
C MET A 157 49.78 2.63 -31.91
N ASP A 158 50.31 3.11 -30.78
CA ASP A 158 51.26 4.23 -30.78
C ASP A 158 52.45 3.92 -31.70
N LEU A 159 52.92 4.93 -32.43
CA LEU A 159 54.04 4.83 -33.37
C LEU A 159 55.27 4.19 -32.69
N THR A 160 55.49 4.51 -31.42
CA THR A 160 56.56 3.93 -30.59
C THR A 160 56.38 2.43 -30.42
N THR A 161 55.17 1.98 -30.10
CA THR A 161 54.84 0.57 -29.94
C THR A 161 55.02 -0.20 -31.25
N MET A 162 54.59 0.41 -32.38
CA MET A 162 54.77 -0.18 -33.70
C MET A 162 56.25 -0.30 -34.09
N LYS A 163 57.06 0.73 -33.79
CA LYS A 163 58.53 0.69 -33.96
C LYS A 163 59.17 -0.40 -33.11
N ILE A 164 58.78 -0.53 -31.83
CA ILE A 164 59.28 -1.59 -30.93
C ILE A 164 58.93 -2.98 -31.50
N MET A 165 57.70 -3.20 -31.96
CA MET A 165 57.32 -4.46 -32.59
C MET A 165 58.13 -4.76 -33.85
N LEU A 166 58.45 -3.74 -34.65
CA LEU A 166 59.28 -3.90 -35.84
C LEU A 166 60.72 -4.32 -35.49
N PHE A 167 61.36 -3.65 -34.53
CA PHE A 167 62.69 -4.03 -34.06
C PHE A 167 62.71 -5.43 -33.44
N LYS A 168 61.67 -5.79 -32.69
CA LYS A 168 61.50 -7.15 -32.15
C LYS A 168 61.35 -8.20 -33.25
N LYS A 169 60.65 -7.89 -34.35
CA LYS A 169 60.58 -8.77 -35.54
C LYS A 169 61.92 -8.91 -36.26
N PHE A 170 62.78 -7.89 -36.21
CA PHE A 170 64.16 -7.99 -36.68
C PHE A 170 65.06 -8.79 -35.71
N GLY A 171 64.50 -9.35 -34.63
CA GLY A 171 65.22 -10.16 -33.66
C GLY A 171 66.05 -9.34 -32.68
N ILE A 172 65.83 -8.03 -32.58
CA ILE A 172 66.51 -7.16 -31.63
C ILE A 172 65.68 -7.07 -30.36
N HIS A 173 66.24 -7.54 -29.26
CA HIS A 173 65.64 -7.49 -27.93
C HIS A 173 66.51 -6.65 -27.02
N ILE A 174 65.90 -5.76 -26.25
CA ILE A 174 66.59 -4.95 -25.25
C ILE A 174 66.20 -5.53 -23.89
N GLU A 175 67.20 -5.98 -23.15
CA GLU A 175 67.08 -6.41 -21.76
C GLU A 175 67.64 -5.28 -20.88
N GLU A 176 66.80 -4.71 -20.04
CA GLU A 176 67.24 -3.72 -19.05
C GLU A 176 68.16 -4.41 -18.03
N GLY A 177 69.28 -3.77 -17.72
CA GLY A 177 70.20 -4.26 -16.70
C GLY A 177 69.56 -4.22 -15.32
N GLU A 178 69.83 -5.24 -14.49
CA GLU A 178 69.54 -5.16 -13.05
C GLU A 178 70.31 -3.98 -12.41
N GLU A 179 69.82 -3.46 -11.28
CA GLU A 179 70.35 -2.30 -10.55
C GLU A 179 71.90 -2.25 -10.53
N GLY A 180 72.50 -1.37 -11.34
CA GLY A 180 73.95 -1.18 -11.46
C GLY A 180 74.66 -1.89 -12.64
N LYS A 181 73.94 -2.61 -13.50
CA LYS A 181 74.46 -3.18 -14.76
C LYS A 181 73.98 -2.38 -15.97
N ASN A 182 74.81 -2.36 -17.00
CA ASN A 182 74.47 -1.73 -18.27
C ASN A 182 73.38 -2.51 -19.02
N ASP A 183 72.60 -1.81 -19.83
CA ASP A 183 71.59 -2.41 -20.70
C ASP A 183 72.22 -3.40 -21.68
N LYS A 184 71.48 -4.45 -21.99
CA LYS A 184 71.96 -5.57 -22.80
C LYS A 184 71.07 -5.73 -24.03
N ILE A 185 71.67 -5.65 -25.21
CA ILE A 185 70.99 -5.88 -26.47
C ILE A 185 71.25 -7.31 -26.91
N VAL A 186 70.19 -8.11 -27.04
CA VAL A 186 70.23 -9.47 -27.54
C VAL A 186 69.71 -9.48 -28.97
N ILE A 187 70.54 -9.95 -29.90
CA ILE A 187 70.23 -10.07 -31.32
C ILE A 187 70.05 -11.55 -31.65
N PHE A 188 68.84 -11.93 -32.02
CA PHE A 188 68.49 -13.25 -32.51
C PHE A 188 68.40 -13.24 -34.03
N ASN A 189 69.15 -14.13 -34.67
CA ASN A 189 69.05 -14.37 -36.10
C ASN A 189 68.51 -15.79 -36.31
N GLU A 190 67.36 -15.91 -36.98
CA GLU A 190 66.71 -17.22 -37.20
C GLU A 190 67.54 -18.17 -38.08
N LYS A 191 68.41 -17.63 -38.94
CA LYS A 191 69.23 -18.41 -39.89
C LYS A 191 70.61 -18.78 -39.33
N ARG A 192 71.19 -17.95 -38.46
CA ARG A 192 72.44 -18.24 -37.76
C ARG A 192 72.11 -18.70 -36.35
N SER A 193 72.14 -20.01 -36.11
CA SER A 193 71.91 -20.60 -34.79
C SER A 193 72.91 -20.06 -33.76
N GLY A 194 72.50 -19.01 -33.03
CA GLY A 194 73.30 -18.36 -32.00
C GLY A 194 72.80 -16.96 -31.68
N ALA A 195 72.22 -16.78 -30.48
CA ALA A 195 71.90 -15.46 -29.97
C ALA A 195 73.19 -14.71 -29.64
N LYS A 196 73.36 -13.51 -30.18
CA LYS A 196 74.49 -12.65 -29.80
C LYS A 196 74.03 -11.60 -28.80
N THR A 197 74.87 -11.35 -27.81
CA THR A 197 74.62 -10.38 -26.76
C THR A 197 75.65 -9.27 -26.86
N LEU A 198 75.18 -8.02 -26.81
CA LEU A 198 76.00 -6.83 -26.66
C LEU A 198 75.63 -6.13 -25.34
N GLU A 199 76.61 -5.90 -24.47
CA GLU A 199 76.45 -5.05 -23.29
C GLU A 199 76.75 -3.59 -23.68
N VAL A 200 75.81 -2.69 -23.42
CA VAL A 200 75.88 -1.28 -23.82
C VAL A 200 76.67 -0.49 -22.77
N ASP A 201 78.00 -0.49 -22.88
CA ASP A 201 78.87 0.36 -22.04
C ASP A 201 78.87 1.81 -22.56
N PRO A 202 78.74 2.84 -21.70
CA PRO A 202 78.86 4.24 -22.08
C PRO A 202 80.20 4.63 -22.75
N LYS A 203 81.21 3.76 -22.72
CA LYS A 203 82.48 3.92 -23.46
C LYS A 203 82.35 3.62 -24.96
N PHE A 204 81.34 2.87 -25.37
CA PHE A 204 81.10 2.60 -26.79
C PHE A 204 80.41 3.80 -27.44
N LEU A 205 80.90 4.18 -28.62
CA LEU A 205 80.25 5.20 -29.43
C LEU A 205 78.95 4.63 -30.02
N ASP A 206 77.91 5.46 -30.12
CA ASP A 206 76.63 5.11 -30.77
C ASP A 206 76.83 4.55 -32.18
N TYR A 207 77.85 5.05 -32.90
CA TYR A 207 78.25 4.55 -34.21
C TYR A 207 78.70 3.08 -34.19
N PHE A 208 79.48 2.70 -33.17
CA PHE A 208 79.95 1.33 -32.99
C PHE A 208 78.78 0.39 -32.67
N ILE A 209 77.92 0.79 -31.73
CA ILE A 209 76.73 0.02 -31.32
C ILE A 209 75.79 -0.18 -32.52
N SER A 210 75.51 0.88 -33.28
CA SER A 210 74.64 0.82 -34.46
C SER A 210 75.20 -0.10 -35.54
N ASN A 211 76.48 0.04 -35.89
CA ASN A 211 77.12 -0.81 -36.89
C ASN A 211 77.16 -2.27 -36.45
N TYR A 212 77.44 -2.53 -35.18
CA TYR A 212 77.42 -3.89 -34.64
C TYR A 212 76.04 -4.52 -34.78
N ILE A 213 74.97 -3.79 -34.44
CA ILE A 213 73.59 -4.30 -34.60
C ILE A 213 73.30 -4.59 -36.08
N TRP A 214 73.59 -3.64 -36.98
CA TRP A 214 73.29 -3.80 -38.41
C TRP A 214 74.13 -4.88 -39.09
N GLU A 215 75.38 -5.10 -38.70
CA GLU A 215 76.21 -6.20 -39.23
C GLU A 215 75.62 -7.57 -38.87
N HIS A 216 75.04 -7.68 -37.67
CA HIS A 216 74.51 -8.95 -37.16
C HIS A 216 73.06 -9.23 -37.58
N VAL A 217 72.28 -8.17 -37.86
CA VAL A 217 70.93 -8.25 -38.43
C VAL A 217 70.97 -8.34 -39.96
N GLY A 218 71.90 -7.63 -40.60
CA GLY A 218 71.98 -7.41 -42.04
C GLY A 218 72.84 -8.39 -42.83
N ASN A 219 73.74 -9.16 -42.20
CA ASN A 219 74.49 -10.25 -42.87
C ASN A 219 73.63 -11.49 -43.14
N ASN A 220 72.53 -11.27 -43.87
CA ASN A 220 71.74 -12.26 -44.60
C ASN A 220 72.34 -12.52 -46.00
N GLU A 221 73.64 -12.30 -46.20
CA GLU A 221 74.31 -12.75 -47.43
C GLU A 221 74.58 -14.25 -47.32
N ASP A 222 73.69 -15.01 -47.93
CA ASP A 222 74.01 -16.07 -48.89
C ASP A 222 72.84 -16.20 -49.87
N ALA A 223 72.77 -15.23 -50.80
CA ALA A 223 72.51 -15.37 -52.24
C ALA A 223 72.61 -14.00 -52.91
#